data_AF-A0A1M6ECJ7-F1
#
_entry.id   AF-A0A1M6ECJ7-F1
#
_cell.length_a   1.000
_cell.length_b   1.000
_cell.length_c   1.000
_cell.angle_alpha   90.00
_cell.angle_beta   90.00
_cell.angle_gamma   90.00
#
_symmetry.space_group_name_H-M   'P 1'
#
loop_
_entity.id
_entity.type
_entity.pdbx_description
1 polymer ?
#
loop_
_entity_poly.entity_id
_entity_poly.type
_entity_poly.pdbx_seq_one_letter_code
_entity_poly.pdbx_strand_id
1 'polypeptide(L)'
;MKALLKLVAAALAVLMAFLLYSCGEDKETLGEQLPEEDLEPVSSIVIDEEEAAVLNEKVPVCLYFGDEQKNKLVKEIRYLDIDEAKKGASALASAIVKELIAGPKAKGLTAVLPEGVSLRAPVTIEGRVATVDLTKEFIDNHPGGKTLEELSVYSIVNALTELKEIERVKIIINGKQAKNFKGNLTLDKEFPRNEAIINKEVGMARPEDGGLVPVSGEDPEDAADFLTEEDPLE
;
A
#
# COMPACT_ATOMS: atom_id res chain seq x y z
N MET A 1 -15.51 42.52 -39.88
CA MET A 1 -15.46 41.06 -40.11
C MET A 1 -14.42 40.64 -41.17
N LYS A 2 -14.40 41.21 -42.38
CA LYS A 2 -13.43 40.78 -43.44
C LYS A 2 -11.96 41.00 -43.09
N ALA A 3 -11.60 42.07 -42.38
CA ALA A 3 -10.22 42.32 -41.94
C ALA A 3 -9.76 41.38 -40.81
N LEU A 4 -10.66 41.05 -39.89
CA LEU A 4 -10.40 40.10 -38.81
C LEU A 4 -10.20 38.67 -39.35
N LEU A 5 -11.01 38.27 -40.34
CA LEU A 5 -10.89 36.96 -40.99
C LEU A 5 -9.55 36.81 -41.74
N LYS A 6 -9.06 37.90 -42.37
CA LYS A 6 -7.75 37.91 -43.04
C LYS A 6 -6.58 37.78 -42.07
N LEU A 7 -6.67 38.41 -40.89
CA LEU A 7 -5.63 38.31 -39.86
C LEU A 7 -5.58 36.92 -39.22
N VAL A 8 -6.73 36.30 -38.96
CA VAL A 8 -6.81 34.93 -38.43
C VAL A 8 -6.27 33.92 -39.44
N ALA A 9 -6.61 34.08 -40.73
CA ALA A 9 -6.08 33.23 -41.80
C ALA A 9 -4.56 33.38 -41.98
N ALA A 10 -4.03 34.60 -41.87
CA ALA A 10 -2.58 34.85 -41.93
C ALA A 10 -1.83 34.22 -40.74
N ALA A 11 -2.39 34.30 -39.52
CA ALA A 11 -1.79 33.69 -38.34
C ALA A 11 -1.77 32.15 -38.40
N LEU A 12 -2.84 31.53 -38.91
CA LEU A 12 -2.92 30.08 -39.15
C LEU A 12 -1.93 29.59 -40.21
N ALA A 13 -1.72 30.37 -41.28
CA ALA A 13 -0.76 30.03 -42.33
C ALA A 13 0.70 30.08 -41.82
N VAL A 14 1.04 31.04 -40.95
CA VAL A 14 2.37 31.12 -40.34
C VAL A 14 2.60 29.97 -39.35
N LEU A 15 1.57 29.58 -38.58
CA LEU A 15 1.67 28.48 -37.62
C LEU A 15 1.83 27.10 -38.30
N MET A 16 1.19 26.89 -39.46
CA MET A 16 1.45 25.69 -40.29
C MET A 16 2.86 25.69 -40.91
N ALA A 17 3.43 26.85 -41.25
CA ALA A 17 4.79 26.92 -41.80
C ALA A 17 5.87 26.56 -40.76
N PHE A 18 5.64 26.83 -39.47
CA PHE A 18 6.54 26.41 -38.39
C PHE A 18 6.53 24.88 -38.15
N LEU A 19 5.42 24.20 -38.47
CA LEU A 19 5.31 22.74 -38.31
C LEU A 19 5.99 21.94 -39.42
N LEU A 20 6.42 22.58 -40.52
CA LEU A 20 7.07 21.93 -41.65
C LEU A 20 8.61 22.13 -41.69
N TYR A 21 9.19 22.80 -40.69
CA TYR A 21 10.63 23.10 -40.63
C TYR A 21 11.40 22.35 -39.52
N SER A 22 10.83 21.31 -38.91
CA SER A 22 11.50 20.56 -37.85
C SER A 22 11.54 19.05 -38.14
N CYS A 23 12.25 18.67 -39.20
CA CYS A 23 13.06 17.43 -39.22
C CYS A 23 14.05 17.41 -40.40
N GLY A 24 15.33 17.19 -40.08
CA GLY A 24 16.34 16.53 -40.93
C GLY A 24 17.24 17.40 -41.80
N GLU A 25 18.57 17.35 -41.59
CA GLU A 25 19.48 16.41 -42.29
C GLU A 25 20.99 16.65 -42.00
N ASP A 26 21.61 15.59 -41.48
CA ASP A 26 22.97 15.00 -41.55
C ASP A 26 24.08 15.56 -42.49
N LYS A 27 25.37 15.55 -42.02
CA LYS A 27 26.48 14.62 -42.43
C LYS A 27 27.95 15.08 -42.17
N GLU A 28 28.73 14.15 -41.57
CA GLU A 28 30.14 13.71 -41.85
C GLU A 28 31.36 14.64 -41.49
N THR A 29 32.55 14.22 -41.01
CA THR A 29 33.27 12.94 -40.74
C THR A 29 34.58 13.17 -39.92
N LEU A 30 35.18 12.06 -39.42
CA LEU A 30 36.57 11.82 -38.89
C LEU A 30 36.86 12.20 -37.42
N GLY A 31 37.34 11.36 -36.51
CA GLY A 31 37.67 9.94 -36.49
C GLY A 31 38.52 9.67 -35.24
N GLU A 32 38.16 8.69 -34.40
CA GLU A 32 39.10 7.97 -33.53
C GLU A 32 38.43 6.68 -33.02
N GLN A 33 39.08 5.55 -33.32
CA GLN A 33 38.67 4.19 -32.96
C GLN A 33 38.90 3.93 -31.47
N LEU A 34 38.02 3.17 -30.82
CA LEU A 34 38.26 2.20 -29.74
C LEU A 34 36.95 1.36 -29.55
N PRO A 35 37.04 0.10 -29.11
CA PRO A 35 36.25 -1.01 -29.66
C PRO A 35 34.86 -1.20 -29.06
N GLU A 36 34.03 -1.89 -29.83
CA GLU A 36 32.69 -2.38 -29.50
C GLU A 36 32.72 -3.31 -28.27
N GLU A 37 31.94 -2.98 -27.25
CA GLU A 37 31.39 -3.97 -26.32
C GLU A 37 29.88 -4.02 -26.54
N ASP A 38 29.46 -5.08 -27.23
CA ASP A 38 28.10 -5.61 -27.21
C ASP A 38 27.68 -5.79 -25.74
N LEU A 39 26.76 -4.93 -25.28
CA LEU A 39 25.88 -5.27 -24.20
C LEU A 39 24.48 -5.41 -24.78
N GLU A 40 24.23 -6.58 -25.39
CA GLU A 40 22.87 -7.08 -25.50
C GLU A 40 22.28 -7.12 -24.08
N PRO A 41 21.08 -6.57 -23.84
CA PRO A 41 20.37 -6.87 -22.62
C PRO A 41 19.95 -8.34 -22.66
N VAL A 42 20.80 -9.23 -22.16
CA VAL A 42 20.43 -10.59 -21.76
C VAL A 42 19.61 -10.53 -20.50
N SER A 43 18.31 -10.29 -20.67
CA SER A 43 17.28 -10.80 -19.77
C SER A 43 15.97 -10.90 -20.54
N SER A 44 15.93 -11.82 -21.50
CA SER A 44 14.66 -12.42 -21.91
C SER A 44 14.32 -13.52 -20.90
N ILE A 45 13.90 -13.14 -19.69
CA ILE A 45 13.01 -14.04 -18.96
C ILE A 45 11.68 -13.94 -19.71
N VAL A 46 11.38 -14.95 -20.53
CA VAL A 46 10.03 -15.18 -21.04
C VAL A 46 9.24 -15.63 -19.82
N ILE A 47 8.75 -14.66 -19.05
CA ILE A 47 7.75 -14.92 -18.02
C ILE A 47 6.50 -15.31 -18.81
N ASP A 48 6.03 -16.54 -18.62
CA ASP A 48 4.76 -16.94 -19.20
C ASP A 48 3.62 -16.07 -18.61
N GLU A 49 2.52 -15.94 -19.35
CA GLU A 49 1.40 -15.08 -18.96
C GLU A 49 0.75 -15.55 -17.63
N GLU A 50 0.98 -16.80 -17.23
CA GLU A 50 0.51 -17.39 -15.98
C GLU A 50 1.39 -17.02 -14.77
N GLU A 51 2.72 -17.03 -14.88
CA GLU A 51 3.66 -16.58 -13.84
C GLU A 51 3.59 -15.06 -13.63
N ALA A 52 3.32 -14.28 -14.68
CA ALA A 52 3.05 -12.85 -14.56
C ALA A 52 1.69 -12.56 -13.88
N ALA A 53 0.72 -13.46 -14.00
CA ALA A 53 -0.57 -13.33 -13.33
C ALA A 53 -0.46 -13.60 -11.82
N VAL A 54 0.37 -14.57 -11.41
CA VAL A 54 0.56 -14.95 -9.99
C VAL A 54 1.25 -13.84 -9.17
N LEU A 55 2.14 -13.05 -9.80
CA LEU A 55 2.77 -11.88 -9.16
C LEU A 55 1.81 -10.70 -8.93
N ASN A 56 0.60 -10.74 -9.49
CA ASN A 56 -0.38 -9.63 -9.46
C ASN A 56 -1.66 -9.95 -8.66
N GLU A 57 -1.67 -11.03 -7.87
CA GLU A 57 -2.86 -11.45 -7.13
C GLU A 57 -3.06 -10.75 -5.79
N LYS A 58 -2.12 -9.89 -5.34
CA LYS A 58 -2.21 -9.25 -4.03
C LYS A 58 -2.09 -7.73 -4.06
N VAL A 59 -2.95 -7.09 -3.29
CA VAL A 59 -3.02 -5.64 -3.11
C VAL A 59 -2.42 -5.27 -1.75
N PRO A 60 -1.42 -4.37 -1.71
CA PRO A 60 -0.88 -3.88 -0.45
C PRO A 60 -1.89 -2.92 0.22
N VAL A 61 -2.17 -3.17 1.48
CA VAL A 61 -2.96 -2.29 2.36
C VAL A 61 -2.13 -1.86 3.56
N CYS A 62 -2.39 -0.66 4.06
CA CYS A 62 -1.74 -0.14 5.26
C CYS A 62 -2.65 -0.34 6.47
N LEU A 63 -2.13 -1.05 7.46
CA LEU A 63 -2.76 -1.30 8.75
C LEU A 63 -2.01 -0.51 9.83
N TYR A 64 -2.72 -0.11 10.89
CA TYR A 64 -2.16 0.70 11.96
C TYR A 64 -2.35 -0.01 13.30
N PHE A 65 -1.24 -0.38 13.94
CA PHE A 65 -1.21 -1.08 15.23
C PHE A 65 -0.47 -0.25 16.28
N GLY A 66 -0.56 -0.63 17.55
CA GLY A 66 0.17 0.07 18.61
C GLY A 66 1.66 -0.26 18.55
N ASP A 67 2.51 0.67 18.98
CA ASP A 67 3.89 0.36 19.34
C ASP A 67 3.96 -0.51 20.62
N GLU A 68 5.17 -0.95 21.00
CA GLU A 68 5.40 -1.76 22.20
C GLU A 68 4.86 -1.09 23.48
N GLN A 69 4.85 0.25 23.51
CA GLN A 69 4.41 1.04 24.65
C GLN A 69 2.93 1.42 24.61
N LYS A 70 2.21 1.12 23.53
CA LYS A 70 0.82 1.54 23.27
C LYS A 70 0.61 3.05 23.42
N ASN A 71 1.51 3.84 22.85
CA ASN A 71 1.48 5.31 22.87
C ASN A 71 1.26 5.91 21.47
N LYS A 72 1.71 5.22 20.43
CA LYS A 72 1.58 5.66 19.03
C LYS A 72 1.13 4.51 18.13
N LEU A 73 0.58 4.88 16.97
CA LEU A 73 0.27 3.95 15.89
C LEU A 73 1.49 3.77 14.99
N VAL A 74 1.82 2.54 14.65
CA VAL A 74 2.86 2.17 13.69
C VAL A 74 2.20 1.51 12.48
N LYS A 75 2.69 1.86 11.30
CA LYS A 75 2.18 1.33 10.03
C LYS A 75 2.76 -0.05 9.74
N GLU A 76 1.89 -1.03 9.50
CA GLU A 76 2.21 -2.34 8.95
C GLU A 76 1.63 -2.44 7.54
N ILE A 77 2.42 -2.91 6.58
CA ILE A 77 1.90 -3.19 5.22
C ILE A 77 1.52 -4.67 5.16
N ARG A 78 0.27 -4.95 4.79
CA ARG A 78 -0.25 -6.30 4.58
C ARG A 78 -0.74 -6.46 3.16
N TYR A 79 -0.55 -7.64 2.59
CA TYR A 79 -0.99 -7.97 1.24
C TYR A 79 -2.29 -8.77 1.32
N LEU A 80 -3.35 -8.28 0.68
CA LEU A 80 -4.66 -8.95 0.60
C LEU A 80 -4.93 -9.40 -0.83
N ASP A 81 -5.74 -10.43 -1.01
CA ASP A 81 -6.06 -10.93 -2.35
C ASP A 81 -6.80 -9.88 -3.19
N ILE A 82 -6.43 -9.77 -4.46
CA ILE A 82 -6.94 -8.78 -5.41
C ILE A 82 -8.45 -8.91 -5.63
N ASP A 83 -9.01 -10.09 -5.38
CA ASP A 83 -10.44 -10.33 -5.44
C ASP A 83 -11.22 -9.47 -4.43
N GLU A 84 -10.65 -9.15 -3.27
CA GLU A 84 -11.27 -8.22 -2.32
C GLU A 84 -11.27 -6.78 -2.85
N ALA A 85 -10.20 -6.38 -3.56
CA ALA A 85 -10.13 -5.06 -4.18
C ALA A 85 -11.09 -4.94 -5.38
N LYS A 86 -11.26 -6.00 -6.18
CA LYS A 86 -12.16 -6.03 -7.34
C LYS A 86 -13.64 -5.97 -6.95
N LYS A 87 -14.01 -6.42 -5.74
CA LYS A 87 -15.38 -6.32 -5.19
C LYS A 87 -15.78 -4.87 -4.84
N GLY A 88 -14.84 -3.93 -4.86
CA GLY A 88 -15.07 -2.51 -4.64
C GLY A 88 -14.65 -2.01 -3.26
N ALA A 89 -14.66 -0.68 -3.08
CA ALA A 89 -14.11 -0.02 -1.89
C ALA A 89 -14.72 -0.49 -0.56
N SER A 90 -16.02 -0.80 -0.54
CA SER A 90 -16.72 -1.32 0.65
C SER A 90 -16.21 -2.70 1.08
N ALA A 91 -15.95 -3.60 0.11
CA ALA A 91 -15.41 -4.93 0.39
C ALA A 91 -13.97 -4.83 0.90
N LEU A 92 -13.13 -4.03 0.22
CA LEU A 92 -11.75 -3.79 0.64
C LEU A 92 -11.67 -3.15 2.04
N ALA A 93 -12.51 -2.16 2.33
CA ALA A 93 -12.62 -1.55 3.66
C ALA A 93 -13.01 -2.60 4.72
N SER A 94 -13.95 -3.50 4.40
CA SER A 94 -14.36 -4.58 5.29
C SER A 94 -13.22 -5.57 5.55
N ALA A 95 -12.42 -5.90 4.53
CA ALA A 95 -11.25 -6.75 4.67
C ALA A 95 -10.18 -6.09 5.55
N ILE A 96 -9.89 -4.80 5.35
CA ILE A 96 -8.97 -4.02 6.19
C ILE A 96 -9.38 -4.06 7.67
N VAL A 97 -10.66 -3.84 7.98
CA VAL A 97 -11.14 -3.90 9.37
C VAL A 97 -10.99 -5.30 9.97
N LYS A 98 -11.25 -6.36 9.20
CA LYS A 98 -11.04 -7.74 9.65
C LYS A 98 -9.57 -8.03 9.95
N GLU A 99 -8.66 -7.52 9.13
CA GLU A 99 -7.22 -7.68 9.34
C GLU A 99 -6.71 -6.90 10.56
N LEU A 100 -7.27 -5.73 10.85
CA LEU A 100 -7.01 -5.02 12.11
C LEU A 100 -7.48 -5.81 13.33
N ILE A 101 -8.66 -6.44 13.24
CA ILE A 101 -9.22 -7.30 14.30
C ILE A 101 -8.35 -8.56 14.50
N ALA A 102 -7.81 -9.13 13.41
CA ALA A 102 -6.90 -10.27 13.49
C ALA A 102 -5.57 -9.92 14.19
N GLY A 103 -5.21 -8.64 14.27
CA GLY A 103 -4.03 -8.15 14.98
C GLY A 103 -2.78 -8.03 14.09
N PRO A 104 -1.68 -7.50 14.66
CA PRO A 104 -0.41 -7.32 13.94
C PRO A 104 0.27 -8.66 13.64
N LYS A 105 1.07 -8.67 12.56
CA LYS A 105 1.95 -9.78 12.20
C LYS A 105 3.42 -9.42 12.35
N ALA A 106 3.77 -8.14 12.30
CA ALA A 106 5.14 -7.70 12.50
C ALA A 106 5.53 -7.70 13.99
N LYS A 107 6.80 -8.02 14.28
CA LYS A 107 7.37 -7.96 15.63
C LYS A 107 7.39 -6.52 16.15
N GLY A 108 7.28 -6.36 17.47
CA GLY A 108 7.30 -5.05 18.13
C GLY A 108 6.00 -4.24 17.98
N LEU A 109 4.96 -4.83 17.37
CA LEU A 109 3.63 -4.23 17.27
C LEU A 109 2.66 -4.89 18.24
N THR A 110 1.70 -4.12 18.71
CA THR A 110 0.67 -4.58 19.64
C THR A 110 -0.74 -4.35 19.11
N ALA A 111 -1.64 -5.29 19.38
CA ALA A 111 -3.05 -5.11 19.07
C ALA A 111 -3.63 -3.99 19.96
N VAL A 112 -4.41 -3.11 19.33
CA VAL A 112 -5.11 -2.00 20.00
C VAL A 112 -6.61 -2.25 20.10
N LEU A 113 -7.17 -3.08 19.21
CA LEU A 113 -8.57 -3.50 19.30
C LEU A 113 -8.74 -4.53 20.43
N PRO A 114 -9.80 -4.42 21.25
CA PRO A 114 -10.07 -5.42 22.29
C PRO A 114 -10.32 -6.82 21.75
N GLU A 115 -10.07 -7.83 22.59
CA GLU A 115 -10.39 -9.21 22.25
C GLU A 115 -11.90 -9.42 22.10
N GLY A 116 -12.29 -10.33 21.20
CA GLY A 116 -13.70 -10.68 20.94
C GLY A 116 -14.47 -9.67 20.09
N VAL A 117 -13.83 -8.61 19.60
CA VAL A 117 -14.44 -7.68 18.64
C VAL A 117 -14.69 -8.39 17.31
N SER A 118 -15.82 -8.10 16.68
CA SER A 118 -16.11 -8.56 15.32
C SER A 118 -16.82 -7.48 14.51
N LEU A 119 -16.62 -7.53 13.20
CA LEU A 119 -17.36 -6.72 12.24
C LEU A 119 -18.73 -7.38 11.98
N ARG A 120 -19.82 -6.68 12.30
CA ARG A 120 -21.19 -7.22 12.22
C ARG A 120 -21.78 -7.21 10.83
N ALA A 121 -21.39 -6.25 10.02
CA ALA A 121 -21.86 -6.05 8.66
C ALA A 121 -20.72 -5.51 7.80
N PRO A 122 -20.76 -5.72 6.47
CA PRO A 122 -19.83 -5.05 5.57
C PRO A 122 -19.82 -3.54 5.79
N VAL A 123 -18.64 -2.94 5.74
CA VAL A 123 -18.44 -1.49 5.89
C VAL A 123 -19.18 -0.78 4.76
N THR A 124 -20.11 0.11 5.09
CA THR A 124 -20.83 0.90 4.08
C THR A 124 -20.11 2.22 3.85
N ILE A 125 -20.10 2.70 2.60
CA ILE A 125 -19.48 3.98 2.23
C ILE A 125 -20.55 4.85 1.59
N GLU A 126 -20.85 5.98 2.22
CA GLU A 126 -21.81 6.97 1.74
C GLU A 126 -21.11 8.32 1.59
N GLY A 127 -21.04 8.82 0.35
CA GLY A 127 -20.23 10.00 0.04
C GLY A 127 -18.74 9.74 0.28
N ARG A 128 -18.18 10.33 1.35
CA ARG A 128 -16.79 10.12 1.79
C ARG A 128 -16.69 9.63 3.24
N VAL A 129 -17.77 9.05 3.75
CA VAL A 129 -17.88 8.55 5.13
C VAL A 129 -18.06 7.04 5.10
N ALA A 130 -17.15 6.32 5.75
CA ALA A 130 -17.28 4.88 5.96
C ALA A 130 -17.95 4.60 7.31
N THR A 131 -18.99 3.77 7.33
CA THR A 131 -19.65 3.33 8.57
C THR A 131 -19.23 1.91 8.91
N VAL A 132 -18.66 1.74 10.10
CA VAL A 132 -18.16 0.45 10.62
C VAL A 132 -19.07 0.00 11.77
N ASP A 133 -19.78 -1.11 11.59
CA ASP A 133 -20.63 -1.72 12.62
C ASP A 133 -19.87 -2.82 13.37
N LEU A 134 -19.50 -2.54 14.61
CA LEU A 134 -18.77 -3.48 15.47
C LEU A 134 -19.69 -4.10 16.53
N THR A 135 -19.27 -5.24 17.05
CA THR A 135 -19.93 -5.84 18.21
C THR A 135 -19.68 -5.06 19.51
N LYS A 136 -20.49 -5.29 20.54
CA LYS A 136 -20.40 -4.57 21.83
C LYS A 136 -19.07 -4.76 22.55
N GLU A 137 -18.37 -5.86 22.27
CA GLU A 137 -17.05 -6.19 22.84
C GLU A 137 -16.03 -5.09 22.54
N PHE A 138 -16.21 -4.31 21.46
CA PHE A 138 -15.38 -3.16 21.17
C PHE A 138 -15.39 -2.16 22.33
N ILE A 139 -16.55 -1.96 22.97
CA ILE A 139 -16.66 -1.16 24.17
C ILE A 139 -16.39 -2.02 25.40
N ASP A 140 -17.13 -3.11 25.59
CA ASP A 140 -17.19 -3.83 26.87
C ASP A 140 -15.80 -4.35 27.31
N ASN A 141 -15.02 -4.90 26.38
CA ASN A 141 -13.72 -5.50 26.65
C ASN A 141 -12.57 -4.48 26.60
N HIS A 142 -12.84 -3.21 26.25
CA HIS A 142 -11.79 -2.21 26.18
C HIS A 142 -11.27 -1.87 27.60
N PRO A 143 -9.93 -1.86 27.82
CA PRO A 143 -9.35 -1.57 29.14
C PRO A 143 -9.62 -0.13 29.60
N GLY A 144 -9.97 0.75 28.67
CA GLY A 144 -10.18 2.18 28.89
C GLY A 144 -8.87 2.95 28.91
N GLY A 145 -8.96 4.23 29.24
CA GLY A 145 -7.82 5.14 29.27
C GLY A 145 -7.71 5.91 27.97
N LYS A 146 -7.56 7.23 28.08
CA LYS A 146 -7.64 8.17 26.96
C LYS A 146 -6.76 7.78 25.77
N THR A 147 -5.49 7.44 26.01
CA THR A 147 -4.55 7.07 24.95
C THR A 147 -4.98 5.79 24.23
N LEU A 148 -5.35 4.74 24.97
CA LEU A 148 -5.77 3.47 24.37
C LEU A 148 -7.08 3.63 23.60
N GLU A 149 -8.02 4.42 24.13
CA GLU A 149 -9.28 4.73 23.45
C GLU A 149 -9.03 5.45 22.11
N GLU A 150 -8.12 6.44 22.10
CA GLU A 150 -7.72 7.13 20.87
C GLU A 150 -7.02 6.19 19.88
N LEU A 151 -6.10 5.33 20.34
CA LEU A 151 -5.40 4.37 19.49
C LEU A 151 -6.36 3.37 18.84
N SER A 152 -7.32 2.83 19.59
CA SER A 152 -8.32 1.89 19.08
C SER A 152 -9.17 2.49 17.97
N VAL A 153 -9.64 3.73 18.15
CA VAL A 153 -10.42 4.41 17.12
C VAL A 153 -9.56 4.79 15.93
N TYR A 154 -8.41 5.43 16.16
CA TYR A 154 -7.58 5.92 15.05
C TYR A 154 -6.82 4.81 14.31
N SER A 155 -6.69 3.61 14.87
CA SER A 155 -6.26 2.42 14.13
C SER A 155 -7.19 2.12 12.95
N ILE A 156 -8.50 2.08 13.20
CA ILE A 156 -9.53 1.87 12.17
C ILE A 156 -9.61 3.07 11.24
N VAL A 157 -9.67 4.29 11.80
CA VAL A 157 -9.84 5.52 11.01
C VAL A 157 -8.66 5.72 10.06
N ASN A 158 -7.43 5.61 10.55
CA ASN A 158 -6.25 5.86 9.72
C ASN A 158 -6.08 4.77 8.66
N ALA A 159 -6.41 3.51 8.94
CA ALA A 159 -6.35 2.44 7.93
C ALA A 159 -7.40 2.64 6.83
N LEU A 160 -8.64 2.96 7.19
CA LEU A 160 -9.70 3.15 6.20
C LEU A 160 -9.52 4.42 5.36
N THR A 161 -8.95 5.48 5.94
CA THR A 161 -8.66 6.73 5.21
C THR A 161 -7.44 6.64 4.29
N GLU A 162 -6.77 5.49 4.20
CA GLU A 162 -5.83 5.19 3.09
C GLU A 162 -6.57 4.99 1.77
N LEU A 163 -7.83 4.55 1.83
CA LEU A 163 -8.67 4.43 0.65
C LEU A 163 -9.12 5.83 0.24
N LYS A 164 -8.80 6.22 -1.00
CA LYS A 164 -9.05 7.58 -1.53
C LYS A 164 -10.53 7.97 -1.51
N GLU A 165 -11.45 7.01 -1.46
CA GLU A 165 -12.89 7.27 -1.36
C GLU A 165 -13.34 7.65 0.06
N ILE A 166 -12.52 7.43 1.08
CA ILE A 166 -12.88 7.60 2.50
C ILE A 166 -12.07 8.74 3.12
N GLU A 167 -12.76 9.79 3.58
CA GLU A 167 -12.14 10.89 4.34
C GLU A 167 -12.42 10.80 5.84
N ARG A 168 -13.57 10.20 6.20
CA ARG A 168 -14.03 10.12 7.58
C ARG A 168 -14.62 8.75 7.86
N VAL A 169 -14.59 8.34 9.12
CA VAL A 169 -15.14 7.07 9.58
C VAL A 169 -16.12 7.30 10.72
N LYS A 170 -17.26 6.62 10.65
CA LYS A 170 -18.26 6.56 11.71
C LYS A 170 -18.26 5.14 12.29
N ILE A 171 -18.12 5.05 13.61
CA ILE A 171 -18.18 3.75 14.31
C ILE A 171 -19.55 3.63 14.98
N ILE A 172 -20.24 2.53 14.70
CA ILE A 172 -21.50 2.17 15.35
C ILE A 172 -21.35 0.82 16.04
N ILE A 173 -22.15 0.59 17.07
CA ILE A 173 -22.10 -0.61 17.91
C ILE A 173 -23.45 -1.29 17.86
N ASN A 174 -23.46 -2.55 17.44
CA ASN A 174 -24.67 -3.35 17.30
C ASN A 174 -25.76 -2.67 16.46
N GLY A 175 -25.37 -2.04 15.35
CA GLY A 175 -26.26 -1.32 14.44
C GLY A 175 -26.80 0.01 14.99
N LYS A 176 -26.29 0.49 16.13
CA LYS A 176 -26.73 1.72 16.78
C LYS A 176 -25.57 2.66 17.06
N GLN A 177 -25.84 3.96 17.04
CA GLN A 177 -24.85 4.96 17.44
C GLN A 177 -24.55 4.81 18.93
N ALA A 178 -23.27 4.66 19.26
CA ALA A 178 -22.78 4.67 20.62
C ALA A 178 -22.30 6.08 20.97
N LYS A 179 -22.56 6.53 22.19
CA LYS A 179 -22.10 7.85 22.64
C LYS A 179 -20.77 7.76 23.40
N ASN A 180 -20.69 6.93 24.43
CA ASN A 180 -19.51 6.84 25.28
C ASN A 180 -18.62 5.65 24.89
N PHE A 181 -17.33 5.90 24.76
CA PHE A 181 -16.31 4.87 24.69
C PHE A 181 -15.44 4.95 25.93
N LYS A 182 -15.77 4.17 26.96
CA LYS A 182 -15.07 4.09 28.27
C LYS A 182 -14.85 5.40 29.04
N GLY A 183 -15.32 6.54 28.54
CA GLY A 183 -15.47 7.80 29.27
C GLY A 183 -14.60 8.95 28.80
N ASN A 184 -13.57 8.73 27.97
CA ASN A 184 -12.70 9.82 27.50
C ASN A 184 -12.94 10.20 26.04
N LEU A 185 -13.53 9.29 25.25
CA LEU A 185 -13.88 9.53 23.85
C LEU A 185 -15.36 9.29 23.58
N THR A 186 -15.97 10.13 22.72
CA THR A 186 -17.34 9.94 22.24
C THR A 186 -17.36 9.42 20.80
N LEU A 187 -18.19 8.41 20.53
CA LEU A 187 -18.34 7.77 19.21
C LEU A 187 -19.53 8.33 18.41
N ASP A 188 -20.16 9.39 18.89
CA ASP A 188 -21.34 10.00 18.27
C ASP A 188 -21.02 10.93 17.09
N LYS A 189 -19.77 10.91 16.60
CA LYS A 189 -19.27 11.74 15.52
C LYS A 189 -18.54 10.94 14.46
N GLU A 190 -18.28 11.60 13.34
CA GLU A 190 -17.38 11.11 12.30
C GLU A 190 -15.94 11.52 12.64
N PHE A 191 -15.00 10.61 12.42
CA PHE A 191 -13.58 10.80 12.73
C PHE A 191 -12.79 10.98 11.43
N PRO A 192 -12.14 12.13 11.21
CA PRO A 192 -11.17 12.28 10.13
C PRO A 192 -9.85 11.62 10.49
N ARG A 193 -9.01 11.40 9.47
CA ARG A 193 -7.63 10.94 9.65
C ARG A 193 -6.87 11.81 10.66
N ASN A 194 -6.06 11.17 11.50
CA ASN A 194 -5.20 11.86 12.46
C ASN A 194 -3.77 11.34 12.35
N GLU A 195 -2.88 12.12 11.75
CA GLU A 195 -1.47 11.74 11.62
C GLU A 195 -0.64 11.97 12.88
N ALA A 196 -1.08 12.82 13.81
CA ALA A 196 -0.30 13.19 14.99
C ALA A 196 -0.08 12.00 15.95
N ILE A 197 -0.92 10.98 15.85
CA ILE A 197 -0.82 9.75 16.64
C ILE A 197 0.03 8.66 15.94
N ILE A 198 0.45 8.87 14.69
CA ILE A 198 1.28 7.93 13.94
C ILE A 198 2.76 8.18 14.25
N ASN A 199 3.49 7.12 14.59
CA ASN A 199 4.95 7.14 14.66
C ASN A 199 5.52 7.06 13.24
N LYS A 200 6.15 8.16 12.80
CA LYS A 200 6.72 8.29 11.44
C LYS A 200 8.12 7.67 11.32
N GLU A 201 8.80 7.39 12.44
CA GLU A 201 10.19 6.91 12.45
C GLU A 201 10.28 5.37 12.33
N VAL A 202 9.32 4.65 12.90
CA VAL A 202 9.26 3.16 12.88
C VAL A 202 8.50 2.65 11.63
N GLY A 203 8.32 3.51 10.64
CA GLY A 203 7.20 3.48 9.68
C GLY A 203 7.21 2.44 8.55
N MET A 204 7.89 1.29 8.68
CA MET A 204 7.78 0.16 7.73
C MET A 204 8.03 -1.19 8.43
N ALA A 205 7.14 -1.59 9.34
CA ALA A 205 7.16 -2.95 9.86
C ALA A 205 6.56 -3.89 8.78
N ARG A 206 7.42 -4.58 8.03
CA ARG A 206 6.99 -5.58 7.04
C ARG A 206 6.84 -6.94 7.75
N PRO A 207 5.73 -7.67 7.56
CA PRO A 207 5.60 -9.01 8.11
C PRO A 207 6.67 -9.93 7.52
N GLU A 208 7.34 -10.71 8.37
CA GLU A 208 8.40 -11.65 7.96
C GLU A 208 7.85 -12.77 7.05
N ASP A 209 6.59 -13.16 7.23
CA ASP A 209 5.91 -14.25 6.48
C ASP A 209 5.33 -13.81 5.13
N GLY A 210 5.72 -12.64 4.63
CA GLY A 210 5.17 -12.02 3.43
C GLY A 210 5.57 -12.69 2.11
N GLY A 211 5.64 -14.03 2.04
CA GLY A 211 5.64 -14.88 0.83
C GLY A 211 6.64 -14.56 -0.28
N LEU A 212 7.53 -13.60 -0.07
CA LEU A 212 8.54 -13.15 -1.00
C LEU A 212 9.84 -13.41 -0.29
N VAL A 213 10.38 -14.60 -0.53
CA VAL A 213 11.76 -14.92 -0.18
C VAL A 213 12.61 -13.86 -0.88
N PRO A 214 13.47 -13.10 -0.18
CA PRO A 214 14.48 -12.34 -0.87
C PRO A 214 15.27 -13.34 -1.71
N VAL A 215 15.39 -13.09 -3.02
CA VAL A 215 16.44 -13.73 -3.81
C VAL A 215 17.74 -13.18 -3.22
N SER A 216 18.25 -13.86 -2.20
CA SER A 216 19.61 -13.68 -1.74
C SER A 216 20.48 -13.96 -2.95
N GLY A 217 21.25 -12.95 -3.35
CA GLY A 217 22.29 -13.10 -4.35
C GLY A 217 23.16 -14.29 -3.99
N GLU A 218 23.59 -14.97 -5.03
CA GLU A 218 24.54 -16.08 -5.01
C GLU A 218 25.66 -15.81 -3.99
N ASP A 219 25.71 -16.60 -2.92
CA ASP A 219 26.91 -16.77 -2.12
C ASP A 219 27.88 -17.61 -2.97
N PRO A 220 29.07 -17.10 -3.35
CA PRO A 220 30.05 -17.87 -4.11
C PRO A 220 30.96 -18.62 -3.15
N GLU A 221 30.43 -19.48 -2.29
CA GLU A 221 31.24 -20.36 -1.44
C GLU A 221 30.54 -21.70 -1.29
N ASP A 222 30.66 -22.56 -2.31
CA ASP A 222 30.71 -24.03 -2.15
C ASP A 222 31.09 -24.73 -3.47
N ALA A 223 32.04 -24.14 -4.20
CA ALA A 223 32.74 -24.79 -5.31
C ALA A 223 34.10 -25.32 -4.84
N ALA A 224 34.13 -26.22 -3.86
CA ALA A 224 35.35 -26.94 -3.52
C ALA A 224 35.07 -28.24 -2.75
N ASP A 225 34.37 -29.19 -3.36
CA ASP A 225 34.67 -30.61 -3.08
C ASP A 225 34.26 -31.51 -4.23
N PHE A 226 34.96 -31.41 -5.35
CA PHE A 226 34.91 -32.44 -6.38
C PHE A 226 36.19 -32.46 -7.19
N LEU A 227 37.28 -33.01 -6.64
CA LEU A 227 38.29 -33.72 -7.44
C LEU A 227 38.92 -34.83 -6.59
N THR A 228 38.46 -36.04 -6.88
CA THR A 228 39.22 -37.28 -6.76
C THR A 228 40.56 -37.15 -7.48
N GLU A 229 41.67 -37.38 -6.80
CA GLU A 229 42.83 -38.03 -7.39
C GLU A 229 43.40 -39.03 -6.39
N GLU A 230 43.19 -40.32 -6.71
CA GLU A 230 44.07 -41.39 -6.26
C GLU A 230 45.46 -41.13 -6.85
N ASP A 231 46.52 -41.26 -6.05
CA ASP A 231 47.87 -41.47 -6.59
C ASP A 231 48.46 -42.77 -5.98
N PRO A 232 49.08 -43.64 -6.79
CA PRO A 232 49.50 -44.98 -6.42
C PRO A 232 50.94 -45.03 -5.91
N LEU A 233 51.24 -46.10 -5.16
CA LEU A 233 52.55 -46.74 -5.01
C LEU A 233 53.72 -45.85 -4.50
N GLU A 234 54.11 -46.07 -3.24
CA GLU A 234 55.42 -46.64 -2.83
C GLU A 234 55.42 -47.02 -1.34
#